data_AF-A0A4P6JXT6-F1
#
_entry.id   AF-A0A4P6JXT6-F1
#
_cell.length_a   1.000
_cell.length_b   1.000
_cell.length_c   1.000
_cell.angle_alpha   90.00
_cell.angle_beta   90.00
_cell.angle_gamma   90.00
#
_symmetry.space_group_name_H-M   'P 1'
#
loop_
_entity.id
_entity.type
_entity.pdbx_description
1 polymer ?
#
loop_
_entity_poly.entity_id
_entity_poly.type
_entity_poly.pdbx_seq_one_letter_code
_entity_poly.pdbx_strand_id
1 'polypeptide(L)'
;MTTAQKPTHSVRSAAPAPPPPQDNPIIHGDQATIQHWLHHYWQKLQLPEEELQLLAITQDRQEFMSWTGKRLNILALGCYGYLPPPVRRRRAPVSKATHRHLIFIEPDMQPQSIEVTIAHELIHLSDRVKGNPRRHRHHGYDSIAADEAAITGYSLEELRALLQMEGERREQIRRARRPIRYLYECPNCGKRYPRARRYSQAVSCSSCDKSYNPRFRLLLVPTTA
;
A
#
# COMPACT_ATOMS: atom_id res chain seq x y z
N MET A 1 7.40 36.93 -32.76
CA MET A 1 7.36 36.59 -31.32
C MET A 1 6.19 35.67 -31.09
N THR A 2 6.43 34.37 -31.11
CA THR A 2 5.38 33.33 -31.10
C THR A 2 5.42 32.66 -29.72
N THR A 3 4.43 32.97 -28.89
CA THR A 3 4.29 32.37 -27.55
C THR A 3 3.84 30.92 -27.70
N ALA A 4 4.75 29.98 -27.44
CA ALA A 4 4.44 28.57 -27.34
C ALA A 4 3.54 28.32 -26.11
N GLN A 5 2.28 27.93 -26.37
CA GLN A 5 1.38 27.44 -25.34
C GLN A 5 1.89 26.10 -24.82
N LYS A 6 2.16 26.02 -23.52
CA LYS A 6 2.48 24.77 -22.83
C LYS A 6 1.26 23.84 -22.88
N PRO A 7 1.41 22.57 -23.27
CA PRO A 7 0.33 21.60 -23.17
C PRO A 7 0.03 21.35 -21.69
N THR A 8 -1.13 21.82 -21.25
CA THR A 8 -1.73 21.41 -19.98
C THR A 8 -2.14 19.95 -20.12
N HIS A 9 -1.30 19.02 -19.70
CA HIS A 9 -1.70 17.64 -19.47
C HIS A 9 -2.69 17.60 -18.29
N SER A 10 -3.96 17.83 -18.61
CA SER A 10 -5.09 17.44 -17.77
C SER A 10 -5.11 15.90 -17.73
N VAL A 11 -4.39 15.31 -16.79
CA VAL A 11 -4.62 13.92 -16.40
C VAL A 11 -6.01 13.89 -15.77
N ARG A 12 -7.05 13.66 -16.59
CA ARG A 12 -8.35 13.25 -16.09
C ARG A 12 -8.07 12.01 -15.24
N SER A 13 -8.32 12.11 -13.93
CA SER A 13 -8.36 10.94 -13.07
C SER A 13 -9.42 10.02 -13.67
N ALA A 14 -8.99 8.99 -14.40
CA ALA A 14 -9.90 7.95 -14.84
C ALA A 14 -10.64 7.45 -13.59
N ALA A 15 -11.96 7.33 -13.68
CA ALA A 15 -12.73 6.71 -12.62
C ALA A 15 -12.17 5.30 -12.35
N PRO A 16 -12.24 4.80 -11.11
CA PRO A 16 -11.82 3.43 -10.82
C PRO A 16 -12.51 2.44 -11.77
N ALA A 17 -11.72 1.56 -12.36
CA ALA A 17 -12.17 0.50 -13.25
C ALA A 17 -11.98 -0.82 -12.49
N PRO A 18 -13.01 -1.32 -11.76
CA PRO A 18 -12.86 -2.54 -10.97
C PRO A 18 -12.53 -3.75 -11.86
N PRO A 19 -11.99 -4.84 -11.27
CA PRO A 19 -11.68 -6.05 -12.03
C PRO A 19 -12.90 -6.57 -12.81
N PRO A 20 -12.69 -7.14 -14.00
CA PRO A 20 -13.78 -7.67 -14.81
C PRO A 20 -14.47 -8.85 -14.10
N PRO A 21 -15.81 -8.97 -14.18
CA PRO A 21 -16.52 -10.08 -13.55
C PRO A 21 -16.14 -11.44 -14.17
N GLN A 22 -15.76 -12.40 -13.33
CA GLN A 22 -15.48 -13.78 -13.73
C GLN A 22 -15.71 -14.74 -12.55
N ASP A 23 -15.80 -16.04 -12.84
CA ASP A 23 -16.20 -17.06 -11.86
C ASP A 23 -15.06 -17.48 -10.92
N ASN A 24 -13.81 -17.18 -11.28
CA ASN A 24 -12.61 -17.53 -10.53
C ASN A 24 -11.92 -16.28 -9.94
N PRO A 25 -11.10 -16.45 -8.89
CA PRO A 25 -10.24 -15.37 -8.42
C PRO A 25 -9.36 -14.85 -9.56
N ILE A 26 -9.18 -13.54 -9.62
CA ILE A 26 -8.21 -12.92 -10.53
C ILE A 26 -6.84 -12.96 -9.84
N ILE A 27 -5.83 -13.49 -10.51
CA ILE A 27 -4.45 -13.51 -10.01
C ILE A 27 -3.51 -13.04 -11.13
N HIS A 28 -3.03 -11.81 -11.02
CA HIS A 28 -2.09 -11.20 -11.95
C HIS A 28 -0.72 -11.01 -11.28
N GLY A 29 0.32 -11.70 -11.78
CA GLY A 29 1.65 -11.71 -11.20
C GLY A 29 2.26 -13.12 -11.23
N ASP A 30 3.15 -13.42 -10.28
CA ASP A 30 3.66 -14.78 -10.06
C ASP A 30 2.54 -15.69 -9.54
N GLN A 31 1.84 -16.33 -10.48
CA GLN A 31 0.68 -17.16 -10.19
C GLN A 31 1.04 -18.36 -9.31
N ALA A 32 2.19 -19.00 -9.53
CA ALA A 32 2.57 -20.20 -8.77
C ALA A 32 2.76 -19.88 -7.29
N THR A 33 3.54 -18.84 -6.98
CA THR A 33 3.77 -18.40 -5.60
C THR A 33 2.50 -17.89 -4.94
N ILE A 34 1.72 -17.05 -5.64
CA ILE A 34 0.50 -16.48 -5.07
C ILE A 34 -0.55 -17.57 -4.82
N GLN A 35 -0.79 -18.47 -5.77
CA GLN A 35 -1.79 -19.52 -5.61
C GLN A 35 -1.43 -20.50 -4.48
N HIS A 36 -0.15 -20.88 -4.38
CA HIS A 36 0.32 -21.75 -3.31
C HIS A 36 -0.01 -21.18 -1.93
N TRP A 37 0.42 -19.95 -1.66
CA TRP A 37 0.21 -19.32 -0.36
C TRP A 37 -1.23 -18.88 -0.13
N LEU A 38 -1.91 -18.43 -1.18
CA LEU A 38 -3.34 -18.12 -1.13
C LEU A 38 -4.11 -19.35 -0.63
N HIS A 39 -3.95 -20.50 -1.28
CA HIS A 39 -4.69 -21.70 -0.91
C HIS A 39 -4.32 -22.18 0.51
N HIS A 40 -3.03 -22.21 0.85
CA HIS A 40 -2.56 -22.60 2.18
C HIS A 40 -3.18 -21.76 3.30
N TYR A 41 -3.13 -20.43 3.17
CA TYR A 41 -3.67 -19.53 4.19
C TYR A 41 -5.19 -19.40 4.14
N TRP A 42 -5.81 -19.59 2.98
CA TRP A 42 -7.27 -19.66 2.84
C TRP A 42 -7.84 -20.79 3.70
N GLN A 43 -7.22 -21.97 3.63
CA GLN A 43 -7.58 -23.13 4.43
C GLN A 43 -7.33 -22.89 5.92
N LYS A 44 -6.14 -22.40 6.29
CA LYS A 44 -5.82 -22.12 7.70
C LYS A 44 -6.76 -21.10 8.35
N LEU A 45 -7.17 -20.07 7.61
CA LEU A 45 -8.09 -19.04 8.09
C LEU A 45 -9.57 -19.46 8.02
N GLN A 46 -9.86 -20.62 7.43
CA GLN A 46 -11.21 -21.16 7.22
C GLN A 46 -12.12 -20.16 6.50
N LEU A 47 -11.59 -19.56 5.42
CA LEU A 47 -12.35 -18.62 4.61
C LEU A 47 -13.39 -19.36 3.74
N PRO A 48 -14.62 -18.85 3.63
CA PRO A 48 -15.65 -19.48 2.79
C PRO A 48 -15.26 -19.48 1.31
N GLU A 49 -15.54 -20.56 0.58
CA GLU A 49 -15.19 -20.69 -0.85
C GLU A 49 -15.92 -19.65 -1.71
N GLU A 50 -17.13 -19.23 -1.33
CA GLU A 50 -17.90 -18.21 -2.01
C GLU A 50 -17.25 -16.82 -2.00
N GLU A 51 -16.30 -16.57 -1.09
CA GLU A 51 -15.51 -15.33 -1.05
C GLU A 51 -14.31 -15.39 -2.02
N LEU A 52 -13.87 -16.59 -2.42
CA LEU A 52 -12.71 -16.76 -3.31
C LEU A 52 -13.00 -16.22 -4.71
N GLN A 53 -14.20 -16.47 -5.24
CA GLN A 53 -14.67 -15.88 -6.51
C GLN A 53 -14.76 -14.35 -6.47
N LEU A 54 -14.80 -13.74 -5.27
CA LEU A 54 -14.85 -12.29 -5.10
C LEU A 54 -13.46 -11.65 -4.96
N LEU A 55 -12.39 -12.45 -5.04
CA LEU A 55 -11.00 -12.01 -4.84
C LEU A 55 -10.27 -11.68 -6.14
N ALA A 56 -9.63 -10.52 -6.17
CA ALA A 56 -8.64 -10.17 -7.18
C ALA A 56 -7.31 -9.80 -6.50
N ILE A 57 -6.23 -10.43 -6.95
CA ILE A 57 -4.85 -10.19 -6.50
C ILE A 57 -4.03 -9.70 -7.69
N THR A 58 -3.25 -8.64 -7.48
CA THR A 58 -2.29 -8.15 -8.46
C THR A 58 -0.94 -7.82 -7.85
N GLN A 59 0.12 -8.03 -8.63
CA GLN A 59 1.46 -7.51 -8.34
C GLN A 59 1.79 -6.22 -9.10
N ASP A 60 0.84 -5.69 -9.88
CA ASP A 60 0.98 -4.40 -10.56
C ASP A 60 0.29 -3.27 -9.76
N ARG A 61 1.10 -2.30 -9.32
CA ARG A 61 0.63 -1.10 -8.61
C ARG A 61 -0.30 -0.23 -9.44
N GLN A 62 -0.08 -0.14 -10.76
CA GLN A 62 -0.94 0.64 -11.65
C GLN A 62 -2.29 -0.03 -11.83
N GLU A 63 -2.29 -1.35 -11.97
CA GLU A 63 -3.52 -2.12 -12.00
C GLU A 63 -4.31 -1.96 -10.69
N PHE A 64 -3.67 -2.14 -9.53
CA PHE A 64 -4.34 -1.91 -8.25
C PHE A 64 -4.87 -0.48 -8.10
N MET A 65 -4.10 0.51 -8.55
CA MET A 65 -4.54 1.90 -8.60
C MET A 65 -5.74 2.09 -9.53
N SER A 66 -5.77 1.42 -10.69
CA SER A 66 -6.88 1.47 -11.62
C SER A 66 -8.15 0.89 -10.99
N TRP A 67 -8.04 -0.21 -10.25
CA TRP A 67 -9.17 -0.87 -9.60
C TRP A 67 -9.75 -0.06 -8.44
N THR A 68 -8.88 0.59 -7.66
CA THR A 68 -9.28 1.26 -6.40
C THR A 68 -9.40 2.77 -6.49
N GLY A 69 -8.79 3.38 -7.52
CA GLY A 69 -8.51 4.82 -7.57
C GLY A 69 -7.46 5.30 -6.57
N LYS A 70 -6.84 4.41 -5.79
CA LYS A 70 -5.91 4.76 -4.72
C LYS A 70 -4.46 4.55 -5.17
N ARG A 71 -3.64 5.59 -5.01
CA ARG A 71 -2.19 5.48 -5.20
C ARG A 71 -1.57 4.81 -3.97
N LEU A 72 -0.95 3.66 -4.18
CA LEU A 72 -0.14 3.02 -3.14
C LEU A 72 1.14 3.80 -2.87
N ASN A 73 1.56 3.81 -1.61
CA ASN A 73 2.90 4.25 -1.25
C ASN A 73 3.91 3.31 -1.93
N ILE A 74 4.99 3.87 -2.49
CA ILE A 74 6.07 3.09 -3.12
C ILE A 74 6.75 2.10 -2.14
N LEU A 75 6.62 2.34 -0.83
CA LEU A 75 7.13 1.47 0.21
C LEU A 75 6.11 0.41 0.70
N ALA A 76 4.87 0.42 0.19
CA ALA A 76 3.86 -0.55 0.61
C ALA A 76 4.21 -1.94 0.08
N LEU A 77 4.31 -2.93 0.97
CA LEU A 77 4.62 -4.33 0.63
C LEU A 77 3.38 -5.10 0.19
N GLY A 78 2.25 -4.84 0.87
CA GLY A 78 0.93 -5.34 0.51
C GLY A 78 -0.12 -4.25 0.68
N CYS A 79 -1.31 -4.48 0.14
CA CYS A 79 -2.48 -3.70 0.50
C CYS A 79 -3.77 -4.46 0.21
N TYR A 80 -4.60 -4.62 1.23
CA TYR A 80 -5.99 -5.03 1.10
C TYR A 80 -6.91 -3.83 0.86
N GLY A 81 -7.82 -3.97 -0.09
CA GLY A 81 -8.88 -3.04 -0.41
C GLY A 81 -10.22 -3.76 -0.53
N TYR A 82 -11.28 -3.12 -0.04
CA TYR A 82 -12.64 -3.62 -0.19
C TYR A 82 -13.48 -2.66 -1.04
N LEU A 83 -14.11 -3.17 -2.09
CA LEU A 83 -15.10 -2.44 -2.87
C LEU A 83 -16.51 -2.76 -2.32
N PRO A 84 -17.26 -1.76 -1.82
CA PRO A 84 -18.62 -1.99 -1.38
C PRO A 84 -19.48 -2.40 -2.59
N PRO A 85 -20.51 -3.24 -2.37
CA PRO A 85 -21.46 -3.56 -3.43
C PRO A 85 -22.05 -2.26 -3.99
N PRO A 86 -22.27 -2.17 -5.31
CA PRO A 86 -22.88 -0.99 -5.90
C PRO A 86 -24.24 -0.76 -5.24
N VAL A 87 -24.47 0.48 -4.78
CA VAL A 87 -25.77 0.88 -4.25
C VAL A 87 -26.77 0.68 -5.39
N ARG A 88 -27.66 -0.33 -5.24
CA ARG A 88 -28.63 -0.70 -6.27
C ARG A 88 -29.46 0.53 -6.65
N ARG A 89 -29.15 1.17 -7.78
CA ARG A 89 -30.15 1.91 -8.53
C ARG A 89 -31.11 0.86 -9.08
N ARG A 90 -32.37 0.88 -8.63
CA ARG A 90 -33.45 -0.02 -9.07
C ARG A 90 -33.34 -0.24 -10.59
N ARG A 91 -33.18 -1.49 -11.04
CA ARG A 91 -33.14 -1.99 -12.45
C ARG A 91 -31.77 -2.22 -13.12
N ALA A 92 -30.80 -2.85 -12.45
CA ALA A 92 -29.73 -3.57 -13.17
C ALA A 92 -29.99 -5.09 -13.08
N PRO A 93 -29.88 -5.85 -14.19
CA PRO A 93 -29.92 -7.30 -14.15
C PRO A 93 -28.82 -7.84 -13.24
N VAL A 94 -29.01 -9.06 -12.72
CA VAL A 94 -28.05 -9.75 -11.85
C VAL A 94 -26.76 -9.97 -12.67
N SER A 95 -25.80 -9.05 -12.56
CA SER A 95 -24.50 -9.21 -13.19
C SER A 95 -23.71 -10.29 -12.45
N LYS A 96 -22.81 -10.96 -13.17
CA LYS A 96 -21.75 -11.82 -12.63
C LYS A 96 -21.14 -11.23 -11.35
N ALA A 97 -20.65 -12.11 -10.47
CA ALA A 97 -19.98 -11.74 -9.24
C ALA A 97 -18.90 -10.68 -9.53
N THR A 98 -19.06 -9.49 -8.95
CA THR A 98 -18.08 -8.41 -9.05
C THR A 98 -17.05 -8.63 -7.96
N HIS A 99 -15.76 -8.70 -8.29
CA HIS A 99 -14.70 -8.78 -7.28
C HIS A 99 -14.82 -7.63 -6.28
N ARG A 100 -14.75 -7.98 -5.00
CA ARG A 100 -14.89 -7.04 -3.87
C ARG A 100 -13.65 -6.99 -3.01
N HIS A 101 -12.90 -8.10 -2.97
CA HIS A 101 -11.64 -8.19 -2.25
C HIS A 101 -10.52 -7.94 -3.23
N LEU A 102 -9.77 -6.87 -3.00
CA LEU A 102 -8.64 -6.47 -3.84
C LEU A 102 -7.38 -6.56 -3.00
N ILE A 103 -6.38 -7.30 -3.48
CA ILE A 103 -5.08 -7.42 -2.81
C ILE A 103 -4.00 -6.98 -3.78
N PHE A 104 -3.11 -6.10 -3.30
CA PHE A 104 -1.82 -5.85 -3.92
C PHE A 104 -0.74 -6.59 -3.15
N ILE A 105 0.19 -7.23 -3.85
CA ILE A 105 1.42 -7.80 -3.28
C ILE A 105 2.61 -7.24 -4.07
N GLU A 106 3.62 -6.72 -3.40
CA GLU A 106 4.83 -6.25 -4.08
C GLU A 106 5.66 -7.43 -4.59
N PRO A 107 5.93 -7.51 -5.91
CA PRO A 107 6.61 -8.67 -6.51
C PRO A 107 8.09 -8.75 -6.13
N ASP A 108 8.78 -7.63 -5.92
CA ASP A 108 10.22 -7.61 -5.66
C ASP A 108 10.53 -7.77 -4.16
N MET A 109 10.03 -8.85 -3.56
CA MET A 109 10.26 -9.25 -2.17
C MET A 109 10.97 -10.60 -2.12
N GLN A 110 11.64 -10.88 -1.01
CA GLN A 110 12.11 -12.24 -0.74
C GLN A 110 10.91 -13.20 -0.58
N PRO A 111 11.06 -14.50 -0.90
CA PRO A 111 9.94 -15.45 -0.85
C PRO A 111 9.18 -15.49 0.48
N GLN A 112 9.89 -15.44 1.61
CA GLN A 112 9.29 -15.41 2.95
C GLN A 112 8.48 -14.14 3.18
N SER A 113 8.96 -13.00 2.70
CA SER A 113 8.24 -11.72 2.79
C SER A 113 6.97 -11.73 1.93
N ILE A 114 6.99 -12.39 0.76
CA ILE A 114 5.79 -12.59 -0.07
C ILE A 114 4.77 -13.44 0.68
N GLU A 115 5.20 -14.57 1.24
CA GLU A 115 4.36 -15.45 2.06
C GLU A 115 3.67 -14.68 3.19
N VAL A 116 4.46 -14.01 4.04
CA VAL A 116 3.96 -13.26 5.20
C VAL A 116 3.01 -12.14 4.75
N THR A 117 3.31 -11.45 3.67
CA THR A 117 2.44 -10.40 3.14
C THR A 117 1.11 -10.99 2.65
N ILE A 118 1.10 -12.13 1.96
CA ILE A 118 -0.14 -12.80 1.56
C ILE A 118 -0.97 -13.18 2.80
N ALA A 119 -0.34 -13.74 3.84
CA ALA A 119 -1.03 -14.06 5.09
C ALA A 119 -1.64 -12.80 5.74
N HIS A 120 -0.88 -11.69 5.81
CA HIS A 120 -1.35 -10.40 6.32
C HIS A 120 -2.62 -9.92 5.63
N GLU A 121 -2.59 -9.87 4.30
CA GLU A 121 -3.72 -9.34 3.53
C GLU A 121 -4.95 -10.27 3.60
N LEU A 122 -4.74 -11.58 3.77
CA LEU A 122 -5.83 -12.52 4.03
C LEU A 122 -6.41 -12.42 5.44
N ILE A 123 -5.63 -12.02 6.45
CA ILE A 123 -6.17 -11.70 7.78
C ILE A 123 -7.14 -10.50 7.67
N HIS A 124 -6.78 -9.45 6.94
CA HIS A 124 -7.70 -8.32 6.68
C HIS A 124 -8.98 -8.75 5.97
N LEU A 125 -8.84 -9.65 4.98
CA LEU A 125 -9.99 -10.23 4.30
C LEU A 125 -10.86 -11.03 5.28
N SER A 126 -10.26 -11.88 6.11
CA SER A 126 -10.95 -12.70 7.11
C SER A 126 -11.72 -11.86 8.11
N ASP A 127 -11.09 -10.81 8.65
CA ASP A 127 -11.73 -9.85 9.54
C ASP A 127 -12.96 -9.20 8.88
N ARG A 128 -12.86 -8.87 7.59
CA ARG A 128 -13.98 -8.31 6.83
C ARG A 128 -15.12 -9.30 6.67
N VAL A 129 -14.83 -10.53 6.27
CA VAL A 129 -15.84 -11.59 6.07
C VAL A 129 -16.55 -11.91 7.39
N LYS A 130 -15.80 -11.94 8.50
CA LYS A 130 -16.33 -12.16 9.86
C LYS A 130 -17.08 -10.96 10.45
N GLY A 131 -17.18 -9.84 9.71
CA GLY A 131 -17.90 -8.64 10.15
C GLY A 131 -17.15 -7.75 11.16
N ASN A 132 -15.85 -8.01 11.39
CA ASN A 132 -15.00 -7.29 12.33
C ASN A 132 -13.81 -6.59 11.66
N PRO A 133 -14.01 -5.74 10.62
CA PRO A 133 -12.91 -5.12 9.90
C PRO A 133 -12.13 -4.16 10.81
N ARG A 134 -10.88 -4.52 11.13
CA ARG A 134 -9.97 -3.68 11.92
C ARG A 134 -9.31 -2.63 11.04
N ARG A 135 -9.14 -1.41 11.56
CA ARG A 135 -8.28 -0.40 10.92
C ARG A 135 -6.84 -0.68 11.35
N HIS A 136 -6.00 -0.95 10.37
CA HIS A 136 -4.56 -1.12 10.54
C HIS A 136 -3.93 0.11 11.23
N ARG A 137 -3.28 -0.08 12.38
CA ARG A 137 -2.37 0.91 13.01
C ARG A 137 -0.93 0.56 12.59
N HIS A 138 0.07 1.38 12.91
CA HIS A 138 1.44 1.20 12.40
C HIS A 138 1.96 -0.27 12.53
N HIS A 139 2.50 -0.80 11.42
CA HIS A 139 2.88 -2.22 11.22
C HIS A 139 3.85 -2.77 12.31
N GLY A 140 3.73 -4.07 12.62
CA GLY A 140 4.71 -4.87 13.37
C GLY A 140 4.60 -4.87 14.91
N TYR A 141 3.64 -4.11 15.44
CA TYR A 141 3.38 -3.99 16.88
C TYR A 141 1.90 -4.02 17.24
N ASP A 142 1.02 -4.30 16.28
CA ASP A 142 -0.42 -4.36 16.50
C ASP A 142 -0.92 -5.81 16.66
N SER A 143 -2.20 -5.96 16.97
CA SER A 143 -2.82 -7.27 17.17
C SER A 143 -2.75 -8.16 15.93
N ILE A 144 -2.61 -7.56 14.74
CA ILE A 144 -2.48 -8.31 13.48
C ILE A 144 -1.14 -9.02 13.44
N ALA A 145 -0.06 -8.44 13.97
CA ALA A 145 1.22 -9.13 14.05
C ALA A 145 1.17 -10.41 14.90
N ALA A 146 0.32 -10.45 15.93
CA ALA A 146 0.10 -11.67 16.71
C ALA A 146 -0.67 -12.74 15.91
N ASP A 147 -1.69 -12.32 15.16
CA ASP A 147 -2.45 -13.20 14.27
C ASP A 147 -1.57 -13.75 13.12
N GLU A 148 -0.69 -12.91 12.56
CA GLU A 148 0.31 -13.29 11.57
C GLU A 148 1.26 -14.34 12.13
N ALA A 149 1.82 -14.12 13.33
CA ALA A 149 2.72 -15.06 13.97
C ALA A 149 2.02 -16.41 14.20
N ALA A 150 0.78 -16.38 14.69
CA ALA A 150 -0.02 -17.58 14.93
C ALA A 150 -0.32 -18.35 13.63
N ILE A 151 -0.62 -17.66 12.53
CA ILE A 151 -1.03 -18.32 11.28
C ILE A 151 0.18 -18.82 10.48
N THR A 152 1.26 -18.04 10.44
CA THR A 152 2.46 -18.35 9.66
C THR A 152 3.40 -19.31 10.39
N GLY A 153 3.41 -19.27 11.73
CA GLY A 153 4.35 -20.02 12.57
C GLY A 153 5.67 -19.29 12.82
N TYR A 154 5.88 -18.10 12.23
CA TYR A 154 7.00 -17.24 12.57
C TYR A 154 6.79 -16.57 13.93
N SER A 155 7.87 -16.30 14.63
CA SER A 155 7.87 -15.44 15.82
C SER A 155 7.67 -13.97 15.44
N LEU A 156 7.20 -13.16 16.39
CA LEU A 156 7.08 -11.71 16.21
C LEU A 156 8.42 -11.04 15.86
N GLU A 157 9.54 -11.57 16.34
CA GLU A 157 10.87 -11.05 16.05
C GLU A 157 11.27 -11.32 14.61
N GLU A 158 11.01 -12.52 14.09
CA GLU A 158 11.23 -12.87 12.68
C GLU A 158 10.38 -11.99 11.75
N LEU A 159 9.10 -11.81 12.06
CA LEU A 159 8.22 -10.93 11.27
C LEU A 159 8.72 -9.48 11.23
N ARG A 160 9.18 -8.96 12.37
CA ARG A 160 9.77 -7.61 12.46
C ARG A 160 11.07 -7.52 11.66
N ALA A 161 11.92 -8.54 11.73
CA ALA A 161 13.16 -8.58 10.97
C ALA A 161 12.91 -8.60 9.45
N LEU A 162 11.95 -9.40 8.98
CA LEU A 162 11.53 -9.42 7.57
C LEU A 162 11.02 -8.05 7.11
N LEU A 163 10.11 -7.44 7.89
CA LEU A 163 9.57 -6.11 7.57
C LEU A 163 10.67 -5.05 7.54
N GLN A 164 11.59 -5.08 8.49
CA GLN A 164 12.73 -4.16 8.54
C GLN A 164 13.63 -4.32 7.32
N MET A 165 14.02 -5.57 6.99
CA MET A 165 14.87 -5.88 5.85
C MET A 165 14.26 -5.40 4.53
N GLU A 166 12.98 -5.69 4.29
CA GLU A 166 12.25 -5.26 3.09
C GLU A 166 12.07 -3.75 3.03
N GLY A 167 11.89 -3.10 4.19
CA GLY A 167 11.82 -1.65 4.32
C GLY A 167 13.14 -0.97 3.98
N GLU A 168 14.25 -1.47 4.52
CA GLU A 168 15.60 -0.97 4.28
C GLU A 168 16.02 -1.16 2.83
N ARG A 169 15.81 -2.34 2.26
CA ARG A 169 16.08 -2.64 0.84
C ARG A 169 15.34 -1.68 -0.09
N ARG A 170 14.04 -1.46 0.13
CA ARG A 170 13.25 -0.52 -0.68
C ARG A 170 13.66 0.92 -0.49
N GLU A 171 13.95 1.33 0.73
CA GLU A 171 14.44 2.67 0.98
C GLU A 171 15.80 2.88 0.29
N GLN A 172 16.70 1.89 0.30
CA GLN A 172 17.96 1.95 -0.44
C GLN A 172 17.73 2.11 -1.95
N ILE A 173 16.88 1.27 -2.57
CA ILE A 173 16.52 1.38 -4.00
C ILE A 173 15.92 2.76 -4.31
N ARG A 174 15.02 3.24 -3.45
CA ARG A 174 14.41 4.55 -3.57
C ARG A 174 15.45 5.66 -3.48
N ARG A 175 16.43 5.55 -2.59
CA ARG A 175 17.50 6.56 -2.41
C ARG A 175 18.53 6.51 -3.54
N ALA A 176 18.83 5.34 -4.09
CA ALA A 176 19.63 5.23 -5.30
C ALA A 176 18.96 5.98 -6.48
N ARG A 177 17.64 5.82 -6.66
CA ARG A 177 16.87 6.51 -7.70
C ARG A 177 16.59 7.98 -7.40
N ARG A 178 16.48 8.34 -6.11
CA ARG A 178 16.10 9.67 -5.62
C ARG A 178 17.02 10.05 -4.45
N PRO A 179 18.29 10.37 -4.74
CA PRO A 179 19.25 10.72 -3.70
C PRO A 179 18.79 11.95 -2.93
N ILE A 180 19.15 11.99 -1.65
CA ILE A 180 18.93 13.17 -0.81
C ILE A 180 19.88 14.26 -1.31
N ARG A 181 19.32 15.40 -1.72
CA ARG A 181 20.07 16.54 -2.28
C ARG A 181 19.95 17.79 -1.44
N TYR A 182 18.97 17.81 -0.53
CA TYR A 182 18.64 18.97 0.29
C TYR A 182 18.38 18.49 1.70
N LEU A 183 19.10 19.08 2.65
CA LEU A 183 18.88 18.86 4.07
C LEU A 183 18.24 20.11 4.64
N TYR A 184 17.02 20.00 5.16
CA TYR A 184 16.39 21.10 5.87
C TYR A 184 16.47 20.88 7.37
N GLU A 185 16.59 21.95 8.14
CA GLU A 185 16.63 21.91 9.59
C GLU A 185 15.60 22.87 10.19
N CYS A 186 14.97 22.45 11.28
CA CYS A 186 14.14 23.35 12.08
C CYS A 186 15.04 24.16 13.02
N PRO A 187 15.04 25.49 12.96
CA PRO A 187 15.91 26.31 13.81
C PRO A 187 15.55 26.22 15.30
N ASN A 188 14.36 25.74 15.65
CA ASN A 188 13.91 25.62 17.04
C ASN A 188 14.28 24.29 17.70
N CYS A 189 14.03 23.17 17.03
CA CYS A 189 14.27 21.83 17.60
C CYS A 189 15.46 21.10 16.99
N GLY A 190 16.18 21.69 16.03
CA GLY A 190 17.31 21.07 15.34
C GLY A 190 16.96 19.84 14.49
N LYS A 191 15.67 19.48 14.39
CA LYS A 191 15.26 18.27 13.64
C LYS A 191 15.56 18.46 12.16
N ARG A 192 16.14 17.42 11.57
CA ARG A 192 16.57 17.38 10.17
C ARG A 192 15.56 16.65 9.29
N TYR A 193 15.35 17.21 8.10
CA TYR A 193 14.35 16.77 7.12
C TYR A 193 15.04 16.58 5.76
N PRO A 194 15.62 15.40 5.50
CA PRO A 194 16.26 15.10 4.24
C PRO A 194 15.24 15.04 3.10
N ARG A 195 15.56 15.69 1.98
CA ARG A 195 14.70 15.77 0.80
C ARG A 195 15.48 15.54 -0.49
N ALA A 196 14.85 14.78 -1.41
CA ALA A 196 15.37 14.58 -2.76
C ALA A 196 15.06 15.76 -3.70
N ARG A 197 14.09 16.61 -3.36
CA ARG A 197 13.66 17.80 -4.11
C ARG A 197 13.52 18.98 -3.16
N ARG A 198 13.76 20.20 -3.63
CA ARG A 198 13.45 21.40 -2.84
C ARG A 198 11.95 21.48 -2.58
N TYR A 199 11.58 22.05 -1.43
CA TYR A 199 10.20 22.44 -1.22
C TYR A 199 9.85 23.56 -2.20
N SER A 200 8.67 23.47 -2.81
CA SER A 200 8.13 24.55 -3.66
C SER A 200 7.55 25.70 -2.85
N GLN A 201 7.28 25.48 -1.56
CA GLN A 201 6.69 26.44 -0.64
C GLN A 201 7.39 26.36 0.73
N ALA A 202 7.27 27.42 1.52
CA ALA A 202 7.72 27.38 2.91
C ALA A 202 6.91 26.33 3.70
N VAL A 203 7.59 25.56 4.53
CA VAL A 203 7.01 24.50 5.36
C VAL A 203 7.52 24.59 6.78
N SER A 204 6.67 24.27 7.75
CA SER A 204 7.05 24.16 9.16
C SER A 204 7.52 22.74 9.50
N CYS A 205 8.17 22.58 10.64
CA CYS A 205 8.70 21.30 11.08
C CYS A 205 7.63 20.26 11.47
N SER A 206 6.36 20.65 11.65
CA SER A 206 5.23 19.80 12.12
C SER A 206 5.40 19.15 13.51
N SER A 207 6.60 19.25 14.10
CA SER A 207 6.95 18.66 15.41
C SER A 207 6.84 19.70 16.53
N CYS A 208 7.32 20.93 16.30
CA CYS A 208 7.13 22.05 17.24
C CYS A 208 5.72 22.64 17.16
N ASP A 209 5.09 22.56 16.00
CA ASP A 209 3.73 23.05 15.75
C ASP A 209 3.12 22.21 14.64
N LYS A 210 1.90 21.70 14.84
CA LYS A 210 1.20 20.85 13.86
C LYS A 210 0.72 21.62 12.64
N SER A 211 0.53 22.94 12.78
CA SER A 211 0.10 23.83 11.71
C SER A 211 1.30 24.50 11.05
N TYR A 212 1.10 25.08 9.85
CA TYR A 212 2.13 25.92 9.27
C TYR A 212 2.38 27.13 10.16
N ASN A 213 3.62 27.29 10.60
CA ASN A 213 4.04 28.40 11.44
C ASN A 213 5.37 28.97 10.88
N PRO A 214 5.39 30.23 10.45
CA PRO A 214 6.58 30.83 9.82
C PRO A 214 7.78 30.93 10.79
N ARG A 215 7.54 30.96 12.11
CA ARG A 215 8.60 30.97 13.14
C ARG A 215 9.40 29.67 13.16
N PHE A 216 8.77 28.57 12.76
CA PHE A 216 9.38 27.23 12.71
C PHE A 216 9.57 26.77 11.26
N ARG A 217 9.72 27.72 10.33
CA ARG A 217 10.00 27.44 8.92
C ARG A 217 11.32 26.70 8.80
N LEU A 218 11.27 25.58 8.08
CA LEU A 218 12.44 24.78 7.77
C LEU A 218 13.43 25.57 6.91
N LEU A 219 14.68 25.64 7.34
CA LEU A 219 15.77 26.32 6.64
C LEU A 219 16.63 25.29 5.92
N LEU A 220 17.05 25.59 4.69
CA LEU A 220 17.97 24.73 3.95
C LEU A 220 19.37 24.86 4.57
N VAL A 221 19.93 23.74 5.02
CA VAL A 221 21.29 23.68 5.52
C VAL A 221 22.25 23.74 4.31
N PRO A 222 23.25 24.65 4.33
CA PRO A 222 24.30 24.65 3.31
C PRO A 222 25.01 23.29 3.33
N THR A 223 25.13 22.63 2.19
CA THR A 223 26.04 21.50 2.08
C THR A 223 27.45 22.06 2.24
N THR A 224 28.12 21.78 3.36
CA THR A 224 29.55 22.02 3.47
C THR A 224 30.23 21.17 2.39
N ALA A 225 30.91 21.85 1.47
CA ALA A 225 31.72 21.22 0.43
C ALA A 225 32.87 20.42 1.04
#